data_AF-A0A1F5CYQ8-F1
#
_entry.id   AF-A0A1F5CYQ8-F1
#
_cell.length_a   1.000
_cell.length_b   1.000
_cell.length_c   1.000
_cell.angle_alpha   90.00
_cell.angle_beta   90.00
_cell.angle_gamma   90.00
#
_symmetry.space_group_name_H-M   'P 1'
#
loop_
_entity.id
_entity.type
_entity.pdbx_description
1 polymer ?
#
loop_
_entity_poly.entity_id
_entity_poly.type
_entity_poly.pdbx_seq_one_letter_code
_entity_poly.pdbx_strand_id
1 'polypeptide(L)'
;MDLKSKKSYQRGEKRGMKTTKTTMAMLIFACVLCFAAGAFVNSARAVLIGDINHDGVVNSEDAVLLGMALGSRPGDPDWNAEADLKLDTYVNAKDAVILAIHFGETAPP
;
A
#
# COMPACT_ATOMS: atom_id res chain seq x y z
N MET A 1 -17.32 3.01 66.55
CA MET A 1 -16.91 3.78 65.36
C MET A 1 -17.78 3.35 64.19
N ASP A 2 -18.55 4.30 63.66
CA ASP A 2 -19.90 4.15 63.13
C ASP A 2 -20.06 3.46 61.76
N LEU A 3 -20.93 2.45 61.75
CA LEU A 3 -21.51 1.78 60.58
C LEU A 3 -22.41 2.68 59.71
N LYS A 4 -22.60 3.96 60.08
CA LYS A 4 -23.35 4.94 59.27
C LYS A 4 -22.55 5.54 58.12
N SER A 5 -21.22 5.51 58.16
CA SER A 5 -20.36 6.12 57.13
C SER A 5 -20.32 5.32 55.81
N LYS A 6 -20.51 4.00 55.86
CA LYS A 6 -20.47 3.16 54.64
C LYS A 6 -21.79 3.15 53.85
N LYS A 7 -22.90 3.59 54.46
CA LYS A 7 -24.22 3.64 53.79
C LYS A 7 -24.43 4.88 52.92
N SER A 8 -23.65 5.94 53.11
CA SER A 8 -23.71 7.17 52.30
C SER A 8 -22.92 7.07 50.99
N TYR A 9 -21.92 6.18 50.90
CA TYR A 9 -21.17 5.98 49.65
C TYR A 9 -21.92 5.12 48.63
N GLN A 10 -22.74 4.15 49.08
CA GLN A 10 -23.44 3.21 48.18
C GLN A 10 -24.81 3.73 47.68
N ARG A 11 -25.09 5.02 47.80
CA ARG A 11 -26.40 5.63 47.49
C ARG A 11 -26.31 6.76 46.45
N GLY A 12 -25.34 6.70 45.54
CA GLY A 12 -25.13 7.71 44.49
C GLY A 12 -25.29 7.22 43.04
N GLU A 13 -25.26 5.91 42.77
CA GLU A 13 -24.96 5.45 41.41
C GLU A 13 -25.91 4.32 40.94
N LYS A 14 -27.21 4.61 40.95
CA LYS A 14 -28.21 3.79 40.25
C LYS A 14 -29.10 4.67 39.39
N ARG A 15 -28.57 5.22 38.29
CA ARG A 15 -29.35 5.86 37.23
C ARG A 15 -28.74 5.53 35.86
N GLY A 16 -29.49 4.80 35.04
CA GLY A 16 -29.14 4.38 33.66
C GLY A 16 -28.13 3.23 33.65
N MET A 17 -28.32 2.08 33.01
CA MET A 17 -28.99 1.81 31.75
C MET A 17 -29.38 0.32 31.76
N LYS A 18 -30.69 0.03 31.78
CA LYS A 18 -31.21 -1.34 31.59
C LYS A 18 -31.23 -1.65 30.09
N THR A 19 -30.08 -1.89 29.49
CA THR A 19 -29.88 -2.30 28.09
C THR A 19 -28.36 -2.38 27.96
N THR A 20 -27.69 -3.52 27.76
CA THR A 20 -27.63 -4.25 26.49
C THR A 20 -26.68 -5.46 26.64
N LYS A 21 -27.17 -6.63 27.08
CA LYS A 21 -26.40 -7.89 26.87
C LYS A 21 -26.32 -8.29 25.38
N THR A 22 -27.13 -7.64 24.54
CA THR A 22 -27.23 -7.84 23.10
C THR A 22 -26.25 -7.01 22.27
N THR A 23 -25.69 -5.90 22.76
CA THR A 23 -24.72 -5.09 21.97
C THR A 23 -23.31 -5.65 22.01
N MET A 24 -22.92 -6.30 23.11
CA MET A 24 -21.58 -6.92 23.22
C MET A 24 -21.43 -8.13 22.28
N ALA A 25 -22.52 -8.86 22.00
CA ALA A 25 -22.51 -9.95 21.02
C ALA A 25 -22.48 -9.46 19.56
N MET A 26 -23.04 -8.27 19.27
CA MET A 26 -22.98 -7.68 17.93
C MET A 26 -21.60 -7.14 17.56
N LEU A 27 -20.80 -6.70 18.54
CA LEU A 27 -19.45 -6.18 18.29
C LEU A 27 -18.43 -7.28 17.98
N ILE A 28 -18.63 -8.48 18.51
CA ILE A 28 -17.74 -9.63 18.24
C ILE A 28 -18.00 -10.18 16.82
N PHE A 29 -19.24 -10.11 16.33
CA PHE A 29 -19.60 -10.61 15.00
C PHE A 29 -19.09 -9.71 13.86
N ALA A 30 -19.02 -8.39 14.07
CA ALA A 30 -18.40 -7.46 13.13
C ALA A 30 -16.87 -7.63 13.04
N CYS A 31 -16.21 -7.99 14.15
CA CYS A 31 -14.75 -8.11 14.20
C CYS A 31 -14.22 -9.36 13.48
N VAL A 32 -14.98 -10.45 13.49
CA VAL A 32 -14.58 -11.72 12.83
C VAL A 32 -14.80 -11.66 11.30
N LEU A 33 -15.79 -10.90 10.83
CA LEU A 33 -16.05 -10.70 9.40
C LEU A 33 -15.03 -9.78 8.72
N CYS A 34 -14.34 -8.91 9.45
CA CYS A 34 -13.27 -8.07 8.89
C CYS A 34 -11.93 -8.81 8.70
N PHE A 35 -11.72 -9.96 9.35
CA PHE A 35 -10.42 -10.66 9.30
C PHE A 35 -10.31 -11.65 8.12
N ALA A 36 -11.41 -11.98 7.44
CA ALA A 36 -11.43 -12.96 6.35
C ALA A 36 -11.23 -12.36 4.94
N ALA A 37 -11.01 -11.05 4.81
CA ALA A 37 -10.77 -10.39 3.52
C ALA A 37 -9.27 -10.13 3.23
N GLY A 38 -8.38 -10.79 3.96
CA GLY A 38 -6.93 -10.61 3.85
C GLY A 38 -6.27 -11.65 2.95
N ALA A 39 -6.82 -11.95 1.77
CA ALA A 39 -6.03 -12.60 0.73
C ALA A 39 -5.09 -11.54 0.12
N PHE A 40 -4.08 -11.12 0.89
CA PHE A 40 -2.98 -10.32 0.39
C PHE A 40 -2.18 -11.24 -0.54
N VAL A 41 -2.57 -11.27 -1.82
CA VAL A 41 -1.71 -11.84 -2.85
C VAL A 41 -0.47 -10.96 -2.89
N ASN A 42 0.58 -11.41 -2.21
CA ASN A 42 1.92 -10.89 -2.43
C ASN A 42 2.37 -11.43 -3.79
N SER A 43 1.81 -10.89 -4.87
CA SER A 43 2.39 -11.03 -6.20
C SER A 43 3.73 -10.35 -6.14
N ALA A 44 4.78 -11.13 -5.85
CA ALA A 44 6.14 -10.75 -6.10
C ALA A 44 6.26 -10.63 -7.63
N ARG A 45 5.85 -9.47 -8.16
CA ARG A 45 5.97 -9.15 -9.57
C ARG A 45 7.47 -9.18 -9.86
N ALA A 46 7.89 -10.05 -10.76
CA ALA A 46 9.28 -10.09 -11.18
C ALA A 46 9.59 -8.70 -11.76
N VAL A 47 10.46 -7.95 -11.09
CA VAL A 47 10.89 -6.64 -11.57
C VAL A 47 11.88 -6.91 -12.70
N LEU A 48 11.44 -6.73 -13.94
CA LEU A 48 12.35 -6.76 -15.09
C LEU A 48 13.05 -5.41 -15.22
N ILE A 49 14.34 -5.48 -15.54
CA ILE A 49 15.11 -4.27 -15.84
C ILE A 49 14.60 -3.75 -17.19
N GLY A 50 14.08 -2.52 -17.20
CA GLY A 50 13.51 -1.91 -18.41
C GLY A 50 11.98 -1.97 -18.50
N ASP A 51 11.31 -2.66 -17.58
CA ASP A 51 9.84 -2.69 -17.49
C ASP A 51 9.35 -1.53 -16.61
N ILE A 52 8.96 -0.43 -17.27
CA ILE A 52 8.63 0.86 -16.65
C ILE A 52 7.15 0.92 -16.26
N ASN A 53 6.28 0.28 -17.04
CA ASN A 53 4.85 0.19 -16.72
C ASN A 53 4.51 -1.01 -15.80
N HIS A 54 5.52 -1.83 -15.50
CA HIS A 54 5.46 -3.08 -14.75
C HIS A 54 4.58 -4.15 -15.40
N ASP A 55 4.25 -4.07 -16.69
CA ASP A 55 3.34 -5.03 -17.32
C ASP A 55 3.90 -6.46 -17.43
N GLY A 56 5.19 -6.63 -17.12
CA GLY A 56 5.92 -7.88 -17.19
C GLY A 56 6.53 -8.16 -18.56
N VAL A 57 6.58 -7.18 -19.46
CA VAL A 57 7.09 -7.29 -20.83
C VAL A 57 7.81 -6.01 -21.24
N VAL A 58 9.14 -6.08 -21.40
CA VAL A 58 9.91 -4.92 -21.88
C VAL A 58 9.64 -4.69 -23.36
N ASN A 59 8.89 -3.65 -23.69
CA ASN A 59 8.45 -3.37 -25.06
C ASN A 59 8.56 -1.88 -25.44
N SER A 60 7.99 -1.50 -26.58
CA SER A 60 8.05 -0.13 -27.07
C SER A 60 7.26 0.87 -26.22
N GLU A 61 6.25 0.43 -25.46
CA GLU A 61 5.52 1.27 -24.51
C GLU A 61 6.44 1.75 -23.40
N ASP A 62 7.31 0.89 -22.87
CA ASP A 62 8.34 1.28 -21.91
C ASP A 62 9.30 2.31 -22.52
N ALA A 63 9.71 2.10 -23.78
CA ALA A 63 10.56 3.06 -24.49
C ALA A 63 9.88 4.44 -24.66
N VAL A 64 8.56 4.48 -24.87
CA VAL A 64 7.79 5.73 -24.94
C VAL A 64 7.74 6.41 -23.57
N LEU A 65 7.50 5.67 -22.50
CA LEU A 65 7.49 6.21 -21.13
C LEU A 65 8.87 6.76 -20.73
N LEU A 66 9.95 6.05 -21.11
CA LEU A 66 11.32 6.54 -20.94
C LEU A 66 11.55 7.81 -21.77
N GLY A 67 11.06 7.84 -23.01
CA GLY A 67 11.12 9.00 -23.89
C GLY A 67 10.41 10.24 -23.34
N MET A 68 9.28 10.05 -22.65
CA MET A 68 8.55 11.14 -21.99
C MET A 68 9.35 11.73 -20.81
N ALA A 69 10.07 10.89 -20.07
CA ALA A 69 10.91 11.32 -18.96
C ALA A 69 12.34 11.74 -19.40
N LEU A 70 12.67 11.67 -20.70
CA LEU A 70 14.03 11.89 -21.19
C LEU A 70 14.52 13.31 -20.89
N GLY A 71 15.63 13.42 -20.16
CA GLY A 71 16.22 14.69 -19.73
C GLY A 71 15.69 15.22 -18.40
N SER A 72 14.76 14.52 -17.75
CA SER A 72 14.23 14.89 -16.43
C SER A 72 15.15 14.47 -15.29
N ARG A 73 15.00 15.16 -14.15
CA ARG A 73 15.70 14.90 -12.87
C ARG A 73 14.72 14.88 -11.71
N PRO A 74 15.10 14.33 -10.55
CA PRO A 74 14.28 14.41 -9.35
C PRO A 74 13.87 15.86 -9.04
N GLY A 75 12.58 16.14 -9.13
CA GLY A 75 12.00 17.48 -8.95
C GLY A 75 11.39 18.10 -10.21
N ASP A 76 11.66 17.54 -11.40
CA ASP A 76 11.00 17.94 -12.63
C ASP A 76 9.59 17.34 -12.72
N PRO A 77 8.63 18.03 -13.38
CA PRO A 77 7.26 17.55 -13.52
C PRO A 77 7.15 16.25 -14.32
N ASP A 78 8.08 16.03 -15.25
CA ASP A 78 8.12 14.86 -16.13
C ASP A 78 9.05 13.76 -15.59
N TRP A 79 9.54 13.90 -14.35
CA TRP A 79 10.40 12.92 -13.71
C TRP A 79 9.67 11.60 -13.46
N ASN A 80 10.21 10.53 -14.02
CA ASN A 80 9.80 9.16 -13.70
C ASN A 80 10.99 8.40 -13.11
N ALA A 81 10.86 7.96 -11.85
CA ALA A 81 11.90 7.19 -11.18
C ALA A 81 12.11 5.81 -11.82
N GLU A 82 11.06 5.22 -12.41
CA GLU A 82 11.14 3.93 -13.09
C GLU A 82 11.88 4.03 -14.43
N ALA A 83 11.94 5.21 -15.03
CA ALA A 83 12.70 5.45 -16.27
C ALA A 83 14.22 5.61 -16.03
N ASP A 84 14.65 5.83 -14.78
CA ASP A 84 16.07 5.92 -14.39
C ASP A 84 16.64 4.51 -14.13
N LEU A 85 16.84 3.75 -15.20
CA LEU A 85 17.34 2.38 -15.13
C LEU A 85 18.77 2.29 -14.59
N LYS A 86 19.57 3.35 -14.78
CA LYS A 86 20.94 3.43 -14.28
C LYS A 86 21.00 3.92 -12.82
N LEU A 87 19.91 4.44 -12.27
CA LEU A 87 19.83 5.05 -10.94
C LEU A 87 20.86 6.18 -10.74
N ASP A 88 21.09 6.98 -11.78
CA ASP A 88 22.02 8.11 -11.73
C ASP A 88 21.33 9.47 -11.59
N THR A 89 20.04 9.46 -11.27
CA THR A 89 19.17 10.63 -11.07
C THR A 89 19.00 11.49 -12.32
N TYR A 90 19.26 10.92 -13.51
CA TYR A 90 19.14 11.62 -14.76
C TYR A 90 18.76 10.68 -15.90
N VAL A 91 17.47 10.68 -16.27
CA VAL A 91 16.98 9.87 -17.39
C VAL A 91 17.60 10.40 -18.68
N ASN A 92 18.42 9.59 -19.33
CA ASN A 92 19.12 9.97 -20.55
C ASN A 92 19.17 8.82 -21.56
N ALA A 93 19.81 9.04 -22.71
CA ALA A 93 19.88 8.03 -23.76
C ALA A 93 20.60 6.75 -23.32
N LYS A 94 21.40 6.76 -22.24
CA LYS A 94 22.01 5.54 -21.68
C LYS A 94 20.94 4.64 -21.05
N ASP A 95 19.93 5.20 -20.41
CA ASP A 95 18.80 4.43 -19.89
C ASP A 95 18.02 3.81 -21.04
N ALA A 96 17.83 4.56 -22.14
CA ALA A 96 17.24 4.00 -23.36
C ALA A 96 18.06 2.84 -23.95
N VAL A 97 19.40 2.90 -23.87
CA VAL A 97 20.28 1.80 -24.30
C VAL A 97 20.12 0.58 -23.38
N ILE A 98 20.01 0.78 -22.07
CA ILE A 98 19.75 -0.32 -21.12
C ILE A 98 18.41 -0.98 -21.43
N LEU A 99 17.37 -0.18 -21.66
CA LEU A 99 16.05 -0.67 -22.07
C LEU A 99 16.13 -1.47 -23.39
N ALA A 100 16.89 -0.96 -24.37
CA ALA A 100 17.09 -1.65 -25.64
C ALA A 100 17.85 -2.98 -25.50
N ILE A 101 18.74 -3.11 -24.52
CA ILE A 101 19.46 -4.35 -24.22
C ILE A 101 18.50 -5.42 -23.69
N HIS A 102 17.53 -5.02 -22.86
CA HIS A 102 16.52 -5.91 -22.26
C HIS A 102 15.22 -5.98 -23.09
N PHE A 103 15.21 -5.43 -24.31
CA PHE A 103 14.02 -5.36 -25.13
C PHE A 103 13.51 -6.74 -25.53
N GLY A 104 12.23 -7.01 -25.26
CA GLY A 104 11.58 -8.29 -25.50
C GLY A 104 11.73 -9.31 -24.36
N GLU A 105 12.35 -8.94 -23.23
CA GLU A 105 12.31 -9.78 -22.02
C GLU A 105 10.91 -9.78 -21.40
N THR A 106 10.50 -10.94 -20.89
CA THR A 106 9.19 -11.14 -20.28
C THR A 106 9.32 -11.82 -18.91
N ALA A 107 8.50 -11.40 -17.96
CA ALA A 107 8.39 -12.03 -16.64
C ALA A 107 8.03 -13.51 -16.76
N PRO A 108 8.67 -14.39 -15.98
CA PRO A 108 8.20 -15.77 -15.86
C PRO A 108 6.80 -15.82 -15.20
N PRO A 109 5.96 -16.80 -15.59
CA PRO A 109 4.60 -16.97 -15.07
C PRO A 109 4.54 -17.41 -13.61
#